data_AF-A0A3M6US97-F1
#
_entry.id   AF-A0A3M6US97-F1
#
_cell.length_a   1.000
_cell.length_b   1.000
_cell.length_c   1.000
_cell.angle_alpha   90.00
_cell.angle_beta   90.00
_cell.angle_gamma   90.00
#
_symmetry.space_group_name_H-M   'P 1'
#
loop_
_entity.id
_entity.type
_entity.pdbx_description
1 polymer ?
#
loop_
_entity_poly.entity_id
_entity_poly.type
_entity_poly.pdbx_seq_one_letter_code
_entity_poly.pdbx_strand_id
1 'polypeptide(L)'
;MADFRKWLRIVLTEEFRVKSLFLWFSSPELFAESPWFPPSLFIIYRLVITAWSVIITVESTFATPSYLWLLQLDNWSISLSCLYFVLATFLLIYYAVKTCKGEENKEITKKTEKSYFAEDERDNESELLWTANEEDESHRELPRREERLPCYHAVLWVLQTLVGNSILVVILCYVTLEEQFNVLEFAKFLSITIFMVAEAIFSFVPIRLLHFIYSYVFSLTYVLVVLMYYFVLVDERVSELPRFVNRIDDPLSSTVVFMILIVGQPLFQLLYFTVHKLNCYVYVKYFSY
;
A
#
# COMPACT_ATOMS: atom_id res chain seq x y z
N MET A 1 -26.53 -16.75 5.04
CA MET A 1 -25.74 -16.67 6.30
C MET A 1 -24.75 -17.84 6.44
N ALA A 2 -25.10 -19.06 6.00
CA ALA A 2 -24.18 -20.20 5.97
C ALA A 2 -22.96 -20.01 5.03
N ASP A 3 -23.16 -19.38 3.86
CA ASP A 3 -22.08 -19.17 2.88
C ASP A 3 -21.02 -18.19 3.36
N PHE A 4 -21.42 -17.13 4.08
CA PHE A 4 -20.49 -16.17 4.67
C PHE A 4 -19.56 -16.82 5.71
N ARG A 5 -20.12 -17.68 6.58
CA ARG A 5 -19.33 -18.39 7.60
C ARG A 5 -18.36 -19.40 6.97
N LYS A 6 -18.78 -20.08 5.90
CA LYS A 6 -17.92 -21.02 5.16
C LYS A 6 -16.79 -20.28 4.44
N TRP A 7 -17.10 -19.16 3.78
CA TRP A 7 -16.11 -18.29 3.14
C TRP A 7 -15.08 -17.75 4.15
N LEU A 8 -15.56 -17.20 5.28
CA LEU A 8 -14.68 -16.66 6.33
C LEU A 8 -13.71 -17.73 6.87
N ARG A 9 -14.18 -18.97 7.06
CA ARG A 9 -13.35 -20.07 7.55
C ARG A 9 -12.22 -20.42 6.57
N ILE A 10 -12.52 -20.46 5.27
CA ILE A 10 -11.53 -20.75 4.23
C ILE A 10 -10.48 -19.64 4.19
N VAL A 11 -10.92 -18.37 4.16
CA VAL A 11 -10.03 -17.21 4.16
C VAL A 11 -9.09 -17.23 5.35
N LEU A 12 -9.60 -17.41 6.58
CA LEU A 12 -8.75 -17.46 7.77
C LEU A 12 -7.75 -18.63 7.73
N THR A 13 -8.17 -19.80 7.24
CA THR A 13 -7.30 -20.98 7.17
C THR A 13 -6.13 -20.79 6.21
N GLU A 14 -6.34 -20.07 5.11
CA GLU A 14 -5.27 -19.75 4.15
C GLU A 14 -4.30 -18.68 4.69
N GLU A 15 -4.83 -17.71 5.42
CA GLU A 15 -4.06 -16.56 5.93
C GLU A 15 -3.16 -16.93 7.12
N PHE A 16 -3.50 -17.94 7.93
CA PHE A 16 -2.65 -18.42 9.02
C PHE A 16 -1.49 -19.34 8.57
N ARG A 17 -1.34 -19.62 7.28
CA ARG A 17 -0.22 -20.43 6.77
C ARG A 17 1.05 -19.58 6.76
N VAL A 18 2.19 -20.14 7.17
CA VAL A 18 3.51 -19.46 7.11
C VAL A 18 3.84 -18.91 5.72
N LYS A 19 3.30 -19.52 4.66
CA LYS A 19 3.42 -19.01 3.28
C LYS A 19 2.82 -17.61 3.08
N SER A 20 1.84 -17.20 3.90
CA SER A 20 1.21 -15.88 3.81
C SER A 20 2.10 -14.76 4.35
N LEU A 21 3.11 -15.07 5.18
CA LEU A 21 4.14 -14.12 5.62
C LEU A 21 5.01 -13.63 4.45
N PHE A 22 5.22 -14.49 3.46
CA PHE A 22 6.03 -14.13 2.32
C PHE A 22 5.24 -13.27 1.34
N LEU A 23 5.92 -12.30 0.73
CA LEU A 23 5.38 -11.31 -0.23
C LEU A 23 5.06 -11.91 -1.62
N TRP A 24 4.39 -13.06 -1.65
CA TRP A 24 4.11 -13.82 -2.88
C TRP A 24 2.71 -13.47 -3.35
N PHE A 25 2.59 -12.81 -4.50
CA PHE A 25 1.30 -12.49 -5.08
C PHE A 25 1.38 -12.65 -6.60
N SER A 26 0.38 -13.30 -7.20
CA SER A 26 0.46 -13.73 -8.61
C SER A 26 -0.02 -12.67 -9.60
N SER A 27 -0.63 -11.57 -9.15
CA SER A 27 -1.20 -10.53 -10.03
C SER A 27 -0.75 -9.12 -9.61
N PRO A 28 0.41 -8.63 -10.12
CA PRO A 28 0.91 -7.29 -9.80
C PRO A 28 0.02 -6.14 -10.33
N GLU A 29 -0.91 -6.45 -11.25
CA GLU A 29 -1.82 -5.49 -11.88
C GLU A 29 -2.86 -4.94 -10.87
N LEU A 30 -3.25 -5.74 -9.88
CA LEU A 30 -4.19 -5.34 -8.82
C LEU A 30 -3.66 -4.24 -7.89
N PHE A 31 -2.36 -3.92 -7.96
CA PHE A 31 -1.77 -2.79 -7.24
C PHE A 31 -2.04 -1.44 -7.93
N ALA A 32 -2.36 -1.45 -9.23
CA ALA A 32 -2.59 -0.25 -10.03
C ALA A 32 -4.06 -0.10 -10.46
N GLU A 33 -4.89 -1.11 -10.27
CA GLU A 33 -6.28 -1.10 -10.67
C GLU A 33 -7.22 -0.75 -9.50
N SER A 34 -8.20 0.10 -9.79
CA SER A 34 -9.33 0.36 -8.91
C SER A 34 -10.60 -0.26 -9.50
N PRO A 35 -11.34 -1.09 -8.74
CA PRO A 35 -12.61 -1.66 -9.20
C PRO A 35 -13.75 -0.65 -9.31
N TRP A 36 -13.66 0.44 -8.53
CA TRP A 36 -14.79 1.33 -8.28
C TRP A 36 -14.83 2.53 -9.22
N PHE A 37 -13.68 2.92 -9.77
CA PHE A 37 -13.54 4.15 -10.54
C PHE A 37 -12.85 3.89 -11.89
N PRO A 38 -13.20 4.68 -12.92
CA PRO A 38 -12.43 4.68 -14.15
C PRO A 38 -10.99 5.16 -13.89
N PRO A 39 -10.00 4.68 -14.68
CA PRO A 39 -8.58 4.94 -14.43
C PRO A 39 -8.24 6.43 -14.24
N SER A 40 -8.83 7.33 -15.03
CA SER A 40 -8.57 8.77 -14.96
C SER A 40 -8.99 9.41 -13.63
N LEU A 41 -10.13 9.02 -13.06
CA LEU A 41 -10.59 9.53 -11.77
C LEU A 41 -9.70 9.01 -10.63
N PHE A 42 -9.26 7.76 -10.73
CA PHE A 42 -8.37 7.16 -9.74
C PHE A 42 -6.99 7.84 -9.70
N ILE A 43 -6.46 8.23 -10.87
CA ILE A 43 -5.21 9.02 -10.97
C ILE A 43 -5.36 10.37 -10.29
N ILE A 44 -6.45 11.11 -10.54
CA ILE A 44 -6.69 12.42 -9.93
C ILE A 44 -6.77 12.29 -8.40
N TYR A 45 -7.54 11.33 -7.92
CA TYR A 45 -7.66 11.01 -6.49
C TYR A 45 -6.28 10.74 -5.86
N ARG A 46 -5.45 9.90 -6.48
CA ARG A 46 -4.10 9.57 -6.00
C ARG A 46 -3.16 10.78 -5.99
N LEU A 47 -3.25 11.65 -6.99
CA LEU A 47 -2.45 12.87 -7.06
C LEU A 47 -2.80 13.83 -5.91
N VAL A 48 -4.09 13.99 -5.60
CA VAL A 48 -4.55 14.85 -4.49
C VAL A 48 -4.02 14.35 -3.14
N ILE A 49 -4.14 13.04 -2.87
CA ILE A 49 -3.64 12.44 -1.63
C ILE A 49 -2.12 12.57 -1.52
N THR A 50 -1.40 12.33 -2.62
CA THR A 50 0.06 12.44 -2.64
C THR A 50 0.50 13.87 -2.38
N ALA A 51 -0.13 14.85 -3.03
CA ALA A 51 0.16 16.26 -2.80
C ALA A 51 -0.06 16.65 -1.34
N TRP A 52 -1.18 16.24 -0.75
CA TRP A 52 -1.46 16.48 0.66
C TRP A 52 -0.43 15.83 1.60
N SER A 53 -0.06 14.57 1.33
CA SER A 53 0.94 13.84 2.13
C SER A 53 2.33 14.48 2.07
N VAL A 54 2.71 15.01 0.89
CA VAL A 54 3.94 15.78 0.72
C VAL A 54 3.90 17.07 1.53
N ILE A 55 2.80 17.82 1.48
CA ILE A 55 2.63 19.07 2.24
C ILE A 55 2.82 18.82 3.74
N ILE A 56 2.14 17.81 4.31
CA ILE A 56 2.26 17.48 5.74
C ILE A 56 3.70 17.10 6.11
N THR A 57 4.38 16.32 5.27
CA THR A 57 5.76 15.87 5.54
C THR A 57 6.74 17.04 5.51
N VAL A 58 6.58 17.93 4.54
CA VAL A 58 7.41 19.15 4.42
C VAL A 58 7.17 20.07 5.61
N GLU A 59 5.92 20.31 6.00
CA GLU A 59 5.57 21.11 7.17
C GLU A 59 6.19 20.53 8.45
N SER A 60 6.04 19.21 8.68
CA SER A 60 6.63 18.50 9.83
C SER A 60 8.15 18.66 9.89
N THR A 61 8.83 18.58 8.74
CA THR A 61 10.29 18.72 8.65
C THR A 61 10.76 20.14 9.00
N PHE A 62 10.00 21.17 8.62
CA PHE A 62 10.35 22.57 8.93
C PHE A 62 9.95 22.99 10.34
N ALA A 63 8.95 22.36 10.96
CA ALA A 63 8.43 22.74 12.27
C ALA A 63 9.33 22.29 13.44
N THR A 64 10.21 21.32 13.24
CA THR A 64 11.06 20.76 14.31
C THR A 64 12.54 20.78 13.94
N PRO A 65 13.45 21.02 14.91
CA PRO A 65 14.88 20.99 14.64
C PRO A 65 15.32 19.58 14.24
N SER A 66 16.29 19.50 13.32
CA SER A 66 16.52 18.30 12.49
C SER A 66 16.79 17.00 13.26
N TYR A 67 17.47 17.05 14.41
CA TYR A 67 17.77 15.84 15.18
C TYR A 67 16.60 15.41 16.08
N LEU A 68 15.77 16.34 16.56
CA LEU A 68 14.56 16.01 17.33
C LEU A 68 13.49 15.42 16.43
N TRP A 69 13.43 15.84 15.16
CA TRP A 69 12.49 15.28 14.17
C TRP A 69 12.60 13.75 14.09
N LEU A 70 13.83 13.21 14.10
CA LEU A 70 14.11 11.77 14.06
C LEU A 70 13.70 11.01 15.33
N LEU A 71 13.45 11.70 16.44
CA LEU A 71 13.11 11.07 17.72
C LEU A 71 11.60 10.98 17.96
N GLN A 72 10.78 11.47 17.03
CA GLN A 72 9.33 11.44 17.16
C GLN A 72 8.72 10.39 16.21
N LEU A 73 7.94 9.46 16.77
CA LEU A 73 7.32 8.35 16.03
C LEU A 73 6.32 8.81 14.95
N ASP A 74 5.65 9.93 15.21
CA ASP A 74 4.73 10.60 14.30
C ASP A 74 5.43 11.00 12.99
N ASN A 75 6.62 11.60 13.08
CA ASN A 75 7.41 12.00 11.91
C ASN A 75 7.84 10.79 11.06
N TRP A 76 8.19 9.67 11.69
CA TRP A 76 8.50 8.43 10.97
C TRP A 76 7.27 7.91 10.21
N SER A 77 6.10 7.96 10.85
CA SER A 77 4.84 7.51 10.25
C SER A 77 4.39 8.43 9.11
N ILE A 78 4.51 9.75 9.29
CA ILE A 78 4.25 10.75 8.24
C ILE A 78 5.19 10.53 7.05
N SER A 79 6.48 10.35 7.31
CA SER A 79 7.48 10.14 6.26
C SER A 79 7.22 8.86 5.45
N LEU A 80 6.92 7.75 6.14
CA LEU A 80 6.51 6.51 5.47
C LEU A 80 5.23 6.68 4.65
N SER A 81 4.25 7.42 5.17
CA SER A 81 2.99 7.66 4.45
C SER A 81 3.24 8.40 3.14
N CYS A 82 4.08 9.42 3.18
CA CYS A 82 4.48 10.18 2.00
C CYS A 82 5.22 9.29 1.00
N LEU A 83 6.21 8.52 1.46
CA LEU A 83 6.96 7.60 0.60
C LEU A 83 6.02 6.58 -0.08
N TYR A 84 5.08 6.00 0.67
CA TYR A 84 4.08 5.08 0.13
C TYR A 84 3.22 5.73 -0.95
N PHE A 85 2.60 6.89 -0.67
CA PHE A 85 1.71 7.54 -1.62
C PHE A 85 2.45 8.01 -2.88
N VAL A 86 3.67 8.52 -2.73
CA VAL A 86 4.52 8.91 -3.86
C VAL A 86 4.83 7.70 -4.74
N LEU A 87 5.33 6.59 -4.17
CA LEU A 87 5.67 5.39 -4.93
C LEU A 87 4.43 4.76 -5.59
N ALA A 88 3.31 4.71 -4.89
CA ALA A 88 2.06 4.18 -5.43
C ALA A 88 1.56 5.01 -6.63
N THR A 89 1.66 6.34 -6.53
CA THR A 89 1.27 7.25 -7.62
C THR A 89 2.20 7.12 -8.82
N PHE A 90 3.51 6.98 -8.60
CA PHE A 90 4.46 6.70 -9.67
C PHE A 90 4.16 5.38 -10.38
N LEU A 91 3.83 4.31 -9.62
CA LEU A 91 3.45 3.03 -10.21
C LEU A 91 2.16 3.16 -11.04
N LEU A 92 1.15 3.86 -10.52
CA LEU A 92 -0.09 4.09 -11.26
C LEU A 92 0.15 4.83 -12.58
N ILE A 93 0.94 5.91 -12.56
CA ILE A 93 1.29 6.68 -13.77
C ILE A 93 2.08 5.80 -14.74
N TYR A 94 3.04 5.01 -14.25
CA TYR A 94 3.81 4.09 -15.08
C TYR A 94 2.92 3.08 -15.81
N TYR A 95 1.97 2.47 -15.11
CA TYR A 95 1.02 1.54 -15.71
C TYR A 95 0.07 2.24 -16.69
N ALA A 96 -0.44 3.43 -16.35
CA ALA A 96 -1.28 4.21 -17.25
C ALA A 96 -0.57 4.54 -18.57
N VAL A 97 0.68 5.01 -18.51
CA VAL A 97 1.50 5.31 -19.70
C VAL A 97 1.79 4.05 -20.51
N LYS A 98 2.08 2.93 -19.85
CA LYS A 98 2.32 1.64 -20.51
C LYS A 98 1.07 1.17 -21.27
N THR A 99 -0.11 1.29 -20.67
CA THR A 99 -1.38 0.94 -21.30
C THR A 99 -1.67 1.84 -22.50
N CYS A 100 -1.51 3.16 -22.37
CA CYS A 100 -1.68 4.09 -23.49
C CYS A 100 -0.74 3.79 -24.66
N LYS A 101 0.56 3.52 -24.39
CA LYS A 101 1.52 3.14 -25.45
C LYS A 101 1.19 1.79 -26.08
N GLY A 102 0.67 0.84 -25.29
CA GLY A 102 0.26 -0.47 -25.78
C GLY A 102 -0.97 -0.39 -26.69
N GLU A 103 -1.94 0.47 -26.35
CA GLU A 103 -3.12 0.74 -27.16
C GLU A 103 -2.76 1.50 -28.44
N GLU A 104 -1.90 2.51 -28.35
CA GLU A 104 -1.37 3.25 -29.50
C GLU A 104 -0.63 2.33 -30.47
N ASN A 105 0.24 1.45 -29.97
CA ASN A 105 0.92 0.44 -30.80
C ASN A 105 -0.06 -0.53 -31.45
N LYS A 106 -1.09 -1.00 -30.73
CA LYS A 106 -2.13 -1.88 -31.30
C LYS A 106 -2.98 -1.15 -32.35
N GLU A 107 -3.25 0.14 -32.16
CA GLU A 107 -4.00 0.96 -33.11
C GLU A 107 -3.17 1.25 -34.37
N ILE A 108 -1.86 1.50 -34.21
CA ILE A 108 -0.90 1.63 -35.32
C ILE A 108 -0.81 0.31 -36.08
N THR A 109 -0.61 -0.83 -35.42
CA THR A 109 -0.60 -2.15 -36.08
C THR A 109 -1.90 -2.43 -36.81
N LYS A 110 -3.07 -2.12 -36.22
CA LYS A 110 -4.37 -2.29 -36.89
C LYS A 110 -4.56 -1.35 -38.08
N LYS A 111 -4.04 -0.11 -38.02
CA LYS A 111 -4.09 0.84 -39.14
C LYS A 111 -3.13 0.43 -40.25
N THR A 112 -1.95 -0.09 -39.90
CA THR A 112 -0.98 -0.64 -40.83
C THR A 112 -1.51 -1.91 -41.49
N GLU A 113 -2.06 -2.88 -40.74
CA GLU A 113 -2.72 -4.06 -41.34
C GLU A 113 -3.85 -3.66 -42.28
N LYS A 114 -4.75 -2.74 -41.87
CA LYS A 114 -5.81 -2.23 -42.75
C LYS A 114 -5.28 -1.52 -44.00
N SER A 115 -4.15 -0.83 -43.92
CA SER A 115 -3.55 -0.20 -45.11
C SER A 115 -2.93 -1.23 -46.05
N TYR A 116 -2.28 -2.28 -45.51
CA TYR A 116 -1.77 -3.40 -46.30
C TYR A 116 -2.90 -4.18 -46.99
N PHE A 117 -4.02 -4.46 -46.31
CA PHE A 117 -5.18 -5.12 -46.93
C PHE A 117 -5.90 -4.23 -47.97
N ALA A 118 -5.89 -2.90 -47.82
CA ALA A 118 -6.48 -1.97 -48.79
C ALA A 118 -5.60 -1.71 -50.03
N GLU A 119 -4.31 -2.05 -49.96
CA GLU A 119 -3.39 -2.06 -51.11
C GLU A 119 -3.42 -3.41 -51.85
N ASP A 120 -3.61 -4.52 -51.15
CA ASP A 120 -3.68 -5.89 -51.73
C ASP A 120 -5.00 -6.18 -52.47
N GLU A 121 -6.12 -5.54 -52.10
CA GLU A 121 -7.40 -5.63 -52.85
C GLU A 121 -7.37 -5.00 -54.25
N ARG A 122 -6.30 -4.28 -54.62
CA ARG A 122 -6.13 -3.73 -55.98
C ARG A 122 -5.27 -4.55 -56.91
N ASP A 123 -4.46 -5.48 -56.40
CA ASP A 123 -3.46 -6.19 -57.21
C ASP A 123 -3.57 -7.72 -57.17
N ASN A 124 -4.49 -8.33 -56.39
CA ASN A 124 -4.45 -9.79 -56.19
C ASN A 124 -5.79 -10.55 -56.36
N GLU A 125 -6.51 -10.31 -57.46
CA GLU A 125 -7.59 -11.21 -57.91
C GLU A 125 -7.09 -12.49 -58.61
N SER A 126 -5.80 -12.86 -58.54
CA SER A 126 -5.29 -14.00 -59.32
C SER A 126 -4.25 -14.92 -58.69
N GLU A 127 -3.78 -14.73 -57.45
CA GLU A 127 -2.77 -15.66 -56.92
C GLU A 127 -2.78 -15.76 -55.40
N LEU A 128 -3.42 -16.81 -54.84
CA LEU A 128 -2.96 -17.61 -53.67
C LEU A 128 -4.11 -18.41 -53.03
N LEU A 129 -4.50 -19.48 -53.74
CA LEU A 129 -5.47 -20.49 -53.32
C LEU A 129 -4.81 -21.74 -52.68
N TRP A 130 -3.62 -21.64 -52.06
CA TRP A 130 -2.79 -22.83 -51.80
C TRP A 130 -1.98 -22.93 -50.49
N THR A 131 -2.42 -22.37 -49.36
CA THR A 131 -1.84 -22.80 -48.06
C THR A 131 -2.88 -22.97 -46.96
N ALA A 132 -3.86 -23.84 -47.22
CA ALA A 132 -4.56 -24.57 -46.17
C ALA A 132 -3.91 -25.95 -46.00
N ASN A 133 -2.95 -26.06 -45.07
CA ASN A 133 -2.68 -27.21 -44.21
C ASN A 133 -1.29 -27.07 -43.61
N GLU A 134 -1.21 -26.91 -42.29
CA GLU A 134 -0.61 -27.93 -41.43
C GLU A 134 -0.98 -27.61 -39.98
N GLU A 135 -1.75 -28.54 -39.43
CA GLU A 135 -2.03 -28.71 -38.02
C GLU A 135 -0.71 -28.85 -37.26
N ASP A 136 -0.50 -28.03 -36.23
CA ASP A 136 0.30 -28.49 -35.08
C ASP A 136 -0.19 -27.79 -33.81
N GLU A 137 -1.27 -28.33 -33.26
CA GLU A 137 -1.64 -28.25 -31.85
C GLU A 137 -0.51 -28.88 -31.01
N SER A 138 0.59 -28.15 -30.82
CA SER A 138 1.50 -28.43 -29.71
C SER A 138 1.15 -27.52 -28.55
N HIS A 139 0.50 -28.12 -27.57
CA HIS A 139 0.28 -27.58 -26.23
C HIS A 139 1.54 -26.87 -25.71
N ARG A 140 1.60 -25.54 -25.84
CA ARG A 140 2.47 -24.73 -24.99
C ARG A 140 1.83 -24.70 -23.61
N GLU A 141 2.11 -25.74 -22.83
CA GLU A 141 2.10 -25.64 -21.38
C GLU A 141 3.05 -24.50 -21.00
N LEU A 142 2.50 -23.30 -20.85
CA LEU A 142 3.20 -22.17 -20.29
C LEU A 142 3.80 -22.64 -18.96
N PRO A 143 5.14 -22.59 -18.79
CA PRO A 143 5.73 -22.96 -17.52
C PRO A 143 5.08 -22.08 -16.47
N ARG A 144 4.46 -22.71 -15.47
CA ARG A 144 3.89 -22.09 -14.28
C ARG A 144 5.04 -21.43 -13.53
N ARG A 145 5.50 -20.29 -14.05
CA ARG A 145 6.59 -19.49 -13.51
C ARG A 145 6.06 -19.00 -12.17
N GLU A 146 6.70 -19.41 -11.09
CA GLU A 146 6.52 -18.79 -9.79
C GLU A 146 6.94 -17.31 -9.93
N GLU A 147 6.03 -16.47 -10.43
CA GLU A 147 6.28 -15.06 -10.69
C GLU A 147 6.45 -14.36 -9.36
N ARG A 148 7.70 -14.30 -8.89
CA ARG A 148 8.11 -13.44 -7.79
C ARG A 148 7.64 -12.03 -8.12
N LEU A 149 6.86 -11.44 -7.22
CA LEU A 149 6.43 -10.05 -7.33
C LEU A 149 7.66 -9.17 -7.61
N PRO A 150 7.62 -8.27 -8.61
CA PRO A 150 8.70 -7.33 -8.82
C PRO A 150 9.02 -6.59 -7.51
N CYS A 151 10.31 -6.39 -7.21
CA CYS A 151 10.78 -5.89 -5.92
C CYS A 151 10.08 -4.58 -5.49
N TYR A 152 9.76 -3.70 -6.43
CA TYR A 152 9.06 -2.44 -6.15
C TYR A 152 7.63 -2.63 -5.64
N HIS A 153 6.89 -3.65 -6.11
CA HIS A 153 5.56 -3.99 -5.57
C HIS A 153 5.65 -4.59 -4.17
N ALA A 154 6.69 -5.39 -3.92
CA ALA A 154 6.95 -5.95 -2.60
C ALA A 154 7.27 -4.84 -1.59
N VAL A 155 8.09 -3.85 -1.98
CA VAL A 155 8.38 -2.66 -1.17
C VAL A 155 7.10 -1.85 -0.90
N LEU A 156 6.29 -1.59 -1.94
CA LEU A 156 5.04 -0.86 -1.79
C LEU A 156 4.09 -1.55 -0.79
N TRP A 157 4.04 -2.87 -0.85
CA TRP A 157 3.20 -3.68 0.02
C TRP A 157 3.64 -3.65 1.49
N VAL A 158 4.96 -3.72 1.72
CA VAL A 158 5.52 -3.55 3.06
C VAL A 158 5.21 -2.14 3.57
N LEU A 159 5.45 -1.10 2.76
CA LEU A 159 5.18 0.28 3.13
C LEU A 159 3.71 0.52 3.49
N GLN A 160 2.77 -0.02 2.71
CA GLN A 160 1.34 0.06 3.02
C GLN A 160 1.03 -0.52 4.40
N THR A 161 1.64 -1.67 4.72
CA THR A 161 1.43 -2.32 6.02
C THR A 161 2.03 -1.49 7.16
N LEU A 162 3.24 -0.94 6.96
CA LEU A 162 3.89 -0.11 7.96
C LEU A 162 3.05 1.14 8.26
N VAL A 163 2.65 1.87 7.23
CA VAL A 163 1.88 3.12 7.37
C VAL A 163 0.54 2.87 8.02
N GLY A 164 -0.20 1.84 7.58
CA GLY A 164 -1.53 1.54 8.10
C GLY A 164 -1.51 1.27 9.60
N ASN A 165 -0.55 0.48 10.08
CA ASN A 165 -0.45 0.21 11.51
C ASN A 165 0.16 1.36 12.30
N SER A 166 1.23 1.98 11.79
CA SER A 166 1.97 3.01 12.54
C SER A 166 1.15 4.27 12.74
N ILE A 167 0.31 4.68 11.77
CA ILE A 167 -0.51 5.89 11.92
C ILE A 167 -1.59 5.73 13.01
N LEU A 168 -2.19 4.54 13.14
CA LEU A 168 -3.17 4.25 14.19
C LEU A 168 -2.52 4.19 15.57
N VAL A 169 -1.30 3.64 15.67
CA VAL A 169 -0.49 3.73 16.89
C VAL A 169 -0.26 5.19 17.26
N VAL A 170 0.17 6.02 16.30
CA VAL A 170 0.43 7.45 16.52
C VAL A 170 -0.82 8.17 16.99
N ILE A 171 -1.98 7.95 16.34
CA ILE A 171 -3.25 8.57 16.76
C ILE A 171 -3.62 8.16 18.19
N LEU A 172 -3.56 6.87 18.52
CA LEU A 172 -3.91 6.43 19.86
C LEU A 172 -2.95 7.01 20.90
N CYS A 173 -1.65 6.94 20.66
CA CYS A 173 -0.65 7.53 21.54
C CYS A 173 -0.86 9.04 21.69
N TYR A 174 -1.21 9.75 20.63
CA TYR A 174 -1.52 11.18 20.67
C TYR A 174 -2.73 11.45 21.57
N VAL A 175 -3.85 10.75 21.34
CA VAL A 175 -5.07 10.94 22.14
C VAL A 175 -4.87 10.56 23.61
N THR A 176 -4.07 9.53 23.91
CA THR A 176 -3.86 9.06 25.29
C THR A 176 -2.87 9.90 26.07
N LEU A 177 -1.86 10.45 25.40
CA LEU A 177 -0.72 11.08 26.08
C LEU A 177 -0.75 12.62 26.02
N GLU A 178 -1.49 13.22 25.09
CA GLU A 178 -1.51 14.68 24.94
C GLU A 178 -2.46 15.33 25.96
N GLU A 179 -1.90 16.10 26.89
CA GLU A 179 -2.71 16.88 27.84
C GLU A 179 -3.46 18.04 27.18
N GLN A 180 -2.84 18.66 26.16
CA GLN A 180 -3.42 19.77 25.40
C GLN A 180 -3.74 19.34 23.98
N PHE A 181 -5.02 19.04 23.74
CA PHE A 181 -5.46 18.56 22.44
C PHE A 181 -5.36 19.64 21.36
N ASN A 182 -4.37 19.51 20.48
CA ASN A 182 -4.28 20.33 19.27
C ASN A 182 -5.11 19.70 18.14
N VAL A 183 -6.16 20.41 17.73
CA VAL A 183 -7.09 19.96 16.69
C VAL A 183 -6.41 19.82 15.33
N LEU A 184 -5.46 20.69 15.01
CA LEU A 184 -4.78 20.68 13.72
C LEU A 184 -3.86 19.47 13.58
N GLU A 185 -3.08 19.14 14.61
CA GLU A 185 -2.22 17.95 14.63
C GLU A 185 -3.04 16.67 14.57
N PHE A 186 -4.13 16.61 15.34
CA PHE A 186 -5.07 15.49 15.26
C PHE A 186 -5.66 15.33 13.85
N ALA A 187 -6.07 16.45 13.22
CA ALA A 187 -6.61 16.43 11.87
C ALA A 187 -5.59 15.93 10.84
N LYS A 188 -4.30 16.23 10.99
CA LYS A 188 -3.22 15.68 10.15
C LYS A 188 -3.19 14.16 10.24
N PHE A 189 -3.09 13.60 11.45
CA PHE A 189 -3.04 12.14 11.62
C PHE A 189 -4.32 11.46 11.15
N LEU A 190 -5.48 12.06 11.46
CA LEU A 190 -6.78 11.58 11.01
C LEU A 190 -6.87 11.56 9.48
N SER A 191 -6.36 12.59 8.80
CA SER A 191 -6.36 12.66 7.33
C SER A 191 -5.58 11.49 6.71
N ILE A 192 -4.38 11.19 7.23
CA ILE A 192 -3.55 10.05 6.76
C ILE A 192 -4.28 8.73 6.99
N THR A 193 -4.94 8.59 8.14
CA THR A 193 -5.74 7.39 8.45
C THR A 193 -6.91 7.21 7.49
N ILE A 194 -7.63 8.30 7.20
CA ILE A 194 -8.73 8.30 6.21
C ILE A 194 -8.20 7.89 4.84
N PHE A 195 -7.06 8.42 4.40
CA PHE A 195 -6.47 8.02 3.11
C PHE A 195 -6.05 6.55 3.08
N MET A 196 -5.50 6.02 4.18
CA MET A 196 -5.16 4.59 4.24
C MET A 196 -6.39 3.69 4.22
N VAL A 197 -7.48 4.08 4.89
CA VAL A 197 -8.77 3.37 4.81
C VAL A 197 -9.35 3.47 3.42
N ALA A 198 -9.35 4.66 2.82
CA ALA A 198 -9.77 4.87 1.45
C ALA A 198 -8.95 4.00 0.48
N GLU A 199 -7.65 3.83 0.70
CA GLU A 199 -6.87 2.89 -0.11
C GLU A 199 -7.22 1.43 0.10
N ALA A 200 -7.54 1.00 1.31
CA ALA A 200 -8.00 -0.37 1.54
C ALA A 200 -9.34 -0.68 0.83
N ILE A 201 -10.14 0.37 0.56
CA ILE A 201 -11.43 0.28 -0.14
C ILE A 201 -11.25 0.44 -1.65
N PHE A 202 -10.46 1.41 -2.11
CA PHE A 202 -10.35 1.76 -3.52
C PHE A 202 -9.27 0.99 -4.27
N SER A 203 -8.22 0.53 -3.58
CA SER A 203 -7.18 -0.31 -4.18
C SER A 203 -7.40 -1.78 -3.83
N PHE A 204 -7.13 -2.68 -4.79
CA PHE A 204 -7.09 -4.13 -4.54
C PHE A 204 -5.78 -4.64 -3.97
N VAL A 205 -4.94 -3.75 -3.45
CA VAL A 205 -3.67 -4.13 -2.86
C VAL A 205 -3.94 -5.12 -1.73
N PRO A 206 -3.39 -6.35 -1.79
CA PRO A 206 -3.77 -7.43 -0.88
C PRO A 206 -3.35 -7.09 0.55
N ILE A 207 -4.28 -7.10 1.50
CA ILE A 207 -3.94 -6.95 2.93
C ILE A 207 -3.92 -8.35 3.57
N ARG A 208 -2.79 -8.74 4.17
CA ARG A 208 -2.60 -10.04 4.82
C ARG A 208 -2.45 -9.90 6.33
N LEU A 209 -3.05 -10.82 7.07
CA LEU A 209 -3.07 -10.72 8.54
C LEU A 209 -1.66 -10.80 9.14
N LEU A 210 -0.83 -11.75 8.70
CA LEU A 210 0.50 -11.99 9.29
C LEU A 210 1.53 -10.88 9.01
N HIS A 211 1.21 -9.93 8.13
CA HIS A 211 2.12 -8.81 7.84
C HIS A 211 2.26 -7.82 9.01
N PHE A 212 1.46 -7.94 10.09
CA PHE A 212 1.68 -7.16 11.32
C PHE A 212 3.12 -7.30 11.85
N ILE A 213 3.82 -8.42 11.56
CA ILE A 213 5.21 -8.62 11.97
C ILE A 213 6.13 -7.53 11.41
N TYR A 214 5.89 -7.05 10.18
CA TYR A 214 6.66 -5.94 9.63
C TYR A 214 6.47 -4.65 10.43
N SER A 215 5.26 -4.40 10.91
CA SER A 215 4.97 -3.27 11.81
C SER A 215 5.71 -3.39 13.15
N TYR A 216 5.84 -4.61 13.70
CA TYR A 216 6.62 -4.80 14.92
C TYR A 216 8.10 -4.52 14.72
N VAL A 217 8.68 -5.00 13.61
CA VAL A 217 10.09 -4.72 13.29
C VAL A 217 10.32 -3.22 13.17
N PHE A 218 9.39 -2.49 12.55
CA PHE A 218 9.44 -1.04 12.45
C PHE A 218 9.40 -0.35 13.83
N SER A 219 8.45 -0.71 14.69
CA SER A 219 8.38 -0.14 16.04
C SER A 219 9.58 -0.50 16.91
N LEU A 220 10.10 -1.73 16.79
CA LEU A 220 11.32 -2.13 17.47
C LEU A 220 12.52 -1.29 16.99
N THR A 221 12.61 -1.04 15.68
CA THR A 221 13.67 -0.19 15.10
C THR A 221 13.60 1.22 15.67
N TYR A 222 12.39 1.81 15.75
CA TYR A 222 12.20 3.11 16.39
C TYR A 222 12.63 3.12 17.86
N VAL A 223 12.19 2.12 18.65
CA VAL A 223 12.59 2.01 20.06
C VAL A 223 14.11 1.91 20.19
N LEU A 224 14.78 1.13 19.34
CA LEU A 224 16.24 1.04 19.33
C LEU A 224 16.91 2.37 19.01
N VAL A 225 16.38 3.17 18.07
CA VAL A 225 16.91 4.51 17.77
C VAL A 225 16.77 5.45 18.97
N VAL A 226 15.62 5.43 19.63
CA VAL A 226 15.39 6.25 20.85
C VAL A 226 16.31 5.81 21.99
N LEU A 227 16.47 4.51 22.21
CA LEU A 227 17.38 3.97 23.22
C LEU A 227 18.84 4.31 22.90
N MET A 228 19.26 4.17 21.64
CA MET A 228 20.60 4.53 21.21
C MET A 228 20.86 6.02 21.44
N TYR A 229 19.90 6.89 21.11
CA TYR A 229 20.01 8.33 21.42
C TYR A 229 20.18 8.56 22.93
N TYR A 230 19.36 7.91 23.75
CA TYR A 230 19.43 8.05 25.20
C TYR A 230 20.78 7.59 25.77
N PHE A 231 21.30 6.44 25.35
CA PHE A 231 22.54 5.89 25.91
C PHE A 231 23.84 6.46 25.31
N VAL A 232 23.80 7.03 24.10
CA VAL A 232 25.00 7.50 23.38
C VAL A 232 25.12 9.03 23.38
N LEU A 233 24.00 9.76 23.32
CA LEU A 233 23.99 11.20 23.06
C LEU A 233 23.49 12.04 24.24
N VAL A 234 22.80 11.45 25.21
CA VAL A 234 22.46 12.14 26.47
C VAL A 234 23.70 12.11 27.38
N ASP A 235 24.68 12.92 27.01
CA ASP A 235 25.66 13.44 27.96
C ASP A 235 24.90 14.38 28.92
N GLU A 236 25.36 14.54 30.17
CA GLU A 236 24.70 15.26 31.28
C GLU A 236 24.37 16.76 30.99
N ARG A 237 24.61 17.24 29.77
CA ARG A 237 24.52 18.64 29.32
C ARG A 237 23.33 18.97 28.41
N VAL A 238 22.55 17.99 27.94
CA VAL A 238 21.38 18.27 27.07
C VAL A 238 20.11 18.26 27.92
N SER A 239 19.56 19.44 28.20
CA SER A 239 18.38 19.62 29.07
C SER A 239 17.04 19.28 28.42
N GLU A 240 17.00 19.06 27.10
CA GLU A 240 15.76 18.82 26.37
C GLU A 240 15.61 17.33 26.04
N LEU A 241 14.81 16.63 26.85
CA LEU A 241 14.38 15.27 26.54
C LEU A 241 13.48 15.29 25.28
N PRO A 242 13.52 14.24 24.43
CA PRO A 242 12.60 14.15 23.31
C PRO A 242 11.15 14.17 23.80
N ARG A 243 10.29 14.94 23.12
CA ARG A 243 8.87 15.15 23.52
C ARG A 243 8.12 13.85 23.81
N PHE A 244 8.42 12.79 23.09
CA PHE A 244 7.80 11.47 23.29
C PHE A 244 8.23 10.80 24.60
N VAL A 245 9.50 10.92 24.98
CA VAL A 245 10.04 10.35 26.22
C VAL A 245 9.56 11.15 27.43
N ASN A 246 9.56 12.49 27.33
CA ASN A 246 9.01 13.40 28.35
C ASN A 246 7.48 13.35 28.49
N ARG A 247 6.82 12.46 27.75
CA ARG A 247 5.38 12.24 27.85
C ARG A 247 5.06 10.91 28.52
N ILE A 248 6.08 10.08 28.67
CA ILE A 248 6.03 8.79 29.36
C ILE A 248 6.68 9.01 30.73
N ASP A 249 6.13 9.96 31.48
CA ASP A 249 6.70 10.38 32.76
C ASP A 249 6.21 9.50 33.92
N ASP A 250 5.03 8.89 33.77
CA ASP A 250 4.43 8.02 34.78
C ASP A 250 4.35 6.54 34.34
N PRO A 251 4.39 5.59 35.30
CA PRO A 251 4.34 4.16 35.01
C PRO A 251 3.06 3.71 34.30
N LEU A 252 1.93 4.40 34.49
CA LEU A 252 0.66 4.05 33.86
C LEU A 252 0.69 4.42 32.38
N SER A 253 1.10 5.64 32.03
CA SER A 253 1.27 6.08 30.64
C SER A 253 2.25 5.20 29.88
N SER A 254 3.38 4.82 30.51
CA SER A 254 4.33 3.87 29.93
C SER A 254 3.67 2.52 29.62
N THR A 255 2.96 1.95 30.60
CA THR A 255 2.26 0.68 30.44
C THR A 255 1.21 0.74 29.33
N VAL A 256 0.45 1.83 29.24
CA VAL A 256 -0.57 2.04 28.19
C VAL A 256 0.08 2.10 26.82
N VAL A 257 1.18 2.84 26.66
CA VAL A 257 1.91 2.93 25.37
C VAL A 257 2.46 1.57 24.96
N PHE A 258 3.08 0.83 25.88
CA PHE A 258 3.54 -0.54 25.60
C PHE A 258 2.39 -1.45 25.19
N MET A 259 1.22 -1.34 25.84
CA MET A 259 0.04 -2.11 25.47
C MET A 259 -0.49 -1.72 24.08
N ILE A 260 -0.48 -0.44 23.72
CA ILE A 260 -0.86 0.02 22.36
C ILE A 260 0.14 -0.51 21.32
N LEU A 261 1.44 -0.48 21.60
CA LEU A 261 2.47 -0.98 20.69
C LEU A 261 2.39 -2.50 20.51
N ILE A 262 2.15 -3.25 21.59
CA ILE A 262 2.08 -4.72 21.56
C ILE A 262 0.72 -5.18 21.05
N VAL A 263 -0.38 -4.77 21.66
CA VAL A 263 -1.71 -5.30 21.37
C VAL A 263 -2.39 -4.53 20.22
N GLY A 264 -2.11 -3.24 20.07
CA GLY A 264 -2.75 -2.40 19.04
C GLY A 264 -2.41 -2.84 17.62
N GLN A 265 -1.14 -3.14 17.32
CA GLN A 265 -0.71 -3.50 15.96
C GLN A 265 -1.46 -4.69 15.34
N PRO A 266 -1.60 -5.87 16.00
CA PRO A 266 -2.37 -6.96 15.44
C PRO A 266 -3.86 -6.62 15.30
N LEU A 267 -4.42 -5.80 16.19
CA LEU A 267 -5.81 -5.34 16.10
C LEU A 267 -6.03 -4.38 14.92
N PHE A 268 -5.09 -3.47 14.68
CA PHE A 268 -5.10 -2.55 13.54
C PHE A 268 -4.95 -3.30 12.22
N GLN A 269 -4.04 -4.27 12.16
CA GLN A 269 -3.91 -5.11 10.99
C GLN A 269 -5.19 -5.92 10.73
N LEU A 270 -5.84 -6.43 11.79
CA LEU A 270 -7.13 -7.10 11.69
C LEU A 270 -8.23 -6.16 11.17
N LEU A 271 -8.25 -4.90 11.60
CA LEU A 271 -9.19 -3.89 11.13
C LEU A 271 -9.03 -3.67 9.62
N TYR A 272 -7.83 -3.36 9.14
CA TYR A 272 -7.57 -3.15 7.71
C TYR A 272 -7.83 -4.40 6.89
N PHE A 273 -7.45 -5.58 7.40
CA PHE A 273 -7.75 -6.85 6.78
C PHE A 273 -9.26 -7.06 6.62
N THR A 274 -10.04 -6.75 7.65
CA THR A 274 -11.50 -6.89 7.62
C THR A 274 -12.13 -5.95 6.59
N VAL A 275 -11.70 -4.68 6.56
CA VAL A 275 -12.17 -3.69 5.58
C VAL A 275 -11.88 -4.17 4.16
N HIS A 276 -10.64 -4.61 3.89
CA HIS A 276 -10.24 -5.09 2.57
C HIS A 276 -11.02 -6.36 2.14
N LYS A 277 -11.15 -7.36 3.01
CA LYS A 277 -11.90 -8.58 2.69
C LYS A 277 -13.38 -8.31 2.48
N LEU A 278 -13.97 -7.38 3.24
CA LEU A 278 -15.36 -6.94 3.04
C LEU A 278 -15.52 -6.25 1.68
N ASN A 279 -14.59 -5.37 1.32
CA ASN A 279 -14.56 -4.72 0.01
C ASN A 279 -14.50 -5.74 -1.14
N CYS A 280 -13.59 -6.72 -1.07
CA CYS A 280 -13.50 -7.80 -2.06
C CYS A 280 -14.79 -8.63 -2.13
N TYR A 281 -15.40 -8.95 -0.98
CA TYR A 281 -16.67 -9.67 -0.94
C TYR A 281 -17.80 -8.88 -1.61
N VAL A 282 -17.91 -7.58 -1.33
CA VAL A 282 -18.89 -6.70 -1.97
C VAL A 282 -18.66 -6.65 -3.47
N TYR A 283 -17.42 -6.44 -3.92
CA TYR A 283 -17.11 -6.40 -5.34
C TYR A 283 -17.52 -7.69 -6.07
N VAL A 284 -17.12 -8.85 -5.56
CA VAL A 284 -17.49 -10.15 -6.13
C VAL A 284 -19.01 -10.34 -6.16
N LYS A 285 -19.71 -9.90 -5.11
CA LYS A 285 -21.17 -10.05 -5.03
C LYS A 285 -21.93 -9.18 -6.04
N TYR A 286 -21.46 -7.97 -6.33
CA TYR A 286 -22.20 -7.00 -7.17
C TYR A 286 -21.75 -6.96 -8.63
N PHE A 287 -20.50 -7.30 -8.94
CA PHE A 287 -19.93 -7.18 -10.28
C PHE A 287 -19.61 -8.51 -10.95
N SER A 288 -19.69 -9.64 -10.23
CA SER A 288 -19.39 -10.97 -10.77
C SER A 288 -20.66 -11.78 -11.12
N TYR A 289 -21.79 -11.12 -11.33
CA TYR A 289 -23.05 -11.70 -11.82
C TYR A 289 -23.48 -11.06 -13.14
#